data_AF-A0ABD1ZGI4-F1
#
_entry.id   AF-A0ABD1ZGI4-F1
#
_cell.length_a   1.000
_cell.length_b   1.000
_cell.length_c   1.000
_cell.angle_alpha   90.00
_cell.angle_beta   90.00
_cell.angle_gamma   90.00
#
_symmetry.space_group_name_H-M   'P 1'
#
loop_
_entity.id
_entity.type
_entity.pdbx_description
1 polymer ?
#
loop_
_entity_poly.entity_id
_entity_poly.type
_entity_poly.pdbx_seq_one_letter_code
_entity_poly.pdbx_strand_id
1 'polypeptide(L)'
;MVLPRRNGEKLCSPFRSINVSIILIWTMVIYIVLDISLHLLSINHEQIRSEVKKDSLESKPDMKALASGEFEESESSESDDAVPSEKSCNTIEDYIDVKEGQAREAEDPWNQLKWCLPPAACRVNGHLIERAKRRVFTDLGANSFHTSIAWFATRYPVDFTEVYGFETARNLLTLPPGWDENSNWIDPGIHGWRKIRSRAGMVPSWFVRRVKTINKAAGVKDTGFSVNVTRFIKEELKLQPEDAVIVKIDIEGAEWPILYEWLKDPAMPKIVDELFVELHYFHPDNNWGSVKQWSREDATKMLAELRFKGFYAHYWD
;
A
#
# COMPACT_ATOMS: atom_id res chain seq x y z
N MET A 1 74.10 24.77 -10.28
CA MET A 1 72.63 24.72 -10.29
C MET A 1 72.21 24.20 -8.92
N VAL A 2 71.75 25.09 -8.04
CA VAL A 2 71.45 24.81 -6.63
C VAL A 2 69.93 24.76 -6.47
N LEU A 3 69.40 23.63 -6.02
CA LEU A 3 67.97 23.44 -5.75
C LEU A 3 67.62 24.00 -4.36
N PRO A 4 66.48 24.72 -4.19
CA PRO A 4 66.08 25.22 -2.88
C PRO A 4 65.32 24.17 -2.07
N ARG A 5 65.62 24.12 -0.76
CA ARG A 5 64.91 23.37 0.29
C ARG A 5 63.47 23.89 0.44
N ARG A 6 62.49 22.98 0.42
CA ARG A 6 61.10 23.23 0.86
C ARG A 6 61.04 23.19 2.39
N ASN A 7 60.64 24.30 3.00
CA ASN A 7 60.26 24.37 4.41
C ASN A 7 58.83 23.82 4.56
N GLY A 8 58.65 22.88 5.48
CA GLY A 8 57.35 22.33 5.85
C GLY A 8 56.69 23.18 6.94
N GLU A 9 55.57 23.81 6.60
CA GLU A 9 54.68 24.45 7.57
C GLU A 9 53.75 23.39 8.17
N LYS A 10 53.83 23.21 9.50
CA LYS A 10 52.90 22.37 10.26
C LYS A 10 51.61 23.17 10.50
N LEU A 11 50.54 22.82 9.80
CA LEU A 11 49.19 23.27 10.16
C LEU A 11 48.73 22.52 11.42
N CYS A 12 48.67 23.22 12.55
CA CYS A 12 47.97 22.77 13.75
C CYS A 12 46.45 22.87 13.53
N SER A 13 45.74 21.74 13.46
CA SER A 13 44.28 21.71 13.46
C SER A 13 43.72 21.84 14.88
N PRO A 14 42.75 22.74 15.16
CA PRO A 14 42.15 22.87 16.48
C PRO A 14 40.92 21.96 16.59
N PHE A 15 41.09 20.65 16.47
CA PHE A 15 40.01 19.72 16.84
C PHE A 15 40.14 19.39 18.32
N ARG A 16 39.44 20.15 19.16
CA ARG A 16 39.16 19.76 20.55
C ARG A 16 38.45 18.41 20.52
N SER A 17 39.04 17.42 21.16
CA SER A 17 38.47 16.08 21.33
C SER A 17 37.06 16.19 21.91
N ILE A 18 36.05 15.85 21.13
CA ILE A 18 34.69 15.73 21.64
C ILE A 18 34.65 14.52 22.57
N ASN A 19 34.27 14.75 23.82
CA ASN A 19 34.21 13.70 24.83
C ASN A 19 33.01 12.78 24.51
N VAL A 20 33.30 11.60 23.99
CA VAL A 20 32.32 10.59 23.58
C VAL A 20 31.35 10.24 24.72
N SER A 21 31.80 10.31 25.97
CA SER A 21 30.96 10.05 27.14
C SER A 21 29.83 11.07 27.29
N ILE A 22 30.06 12.34 26.90
CA ILE A 22 29.02 13.38 26.95
C ILE A 22 27.93 13.08 25.92
N ILE A 23 28.31 12.65 24.71
CA ILE A 23 27.35 12.29 23.66
C ILE A 23 26.48 11.11 24.12
N LEU A 24 27.09 10.07 24.71
CA LEU A 24 26.34 8.90 25.20
C LEU A 24 25.33 9.27 26.28
N ILE A 25 25.71 10.13 27.25
CA ILE A 25 24.81 10.59 28.30
C ILE A 25 23.61 11.34 27.69
N TRP A 26 23.85 12.28 26.77
CA TRP A 26 22.77 13.01 26.10
C TRP A 26 21.84 12.09 25.31
N THR A 27 22.39 11.06 24.65
CA THR A 27 21.60 10.10 23.89
C THR A 27 20.68 9.28 24.80
N MET A 28 21.17 8.85 25.96
CA MET A 28 20.35 8.13 26.95
C MET A 28 19.27 9.01 27.57
N VAL A 29 19.57 10.28 27.88
CA VAL A 29 18.57 11.22 28.41
C VAL A 29 17.44 11.44 27.42
N ILE A 30 17.75 11.64 26.13
CA ILE A 30 16.73 11.79 25.08
C ILE A 30 15.85 10.53 24.99
N TYR A 31 16.45 9.34 25.05
CA TYR A 31 15.71 8.09 25.01
C TYR A 31 14.71 7.95 26.18
N ILE A 32 15.15 8.27 27.40
CA ILE A 32 14.29 8.21 28.60
C ILE A 32 13.11 9.21 28.49
N VAL A 33 13.36 10.42 28.00
CA VAL A 33 12.30 11.44 27.84
C VAL A 33 11.25 11.00 26.81
N LEU A 34 11.70 10.41 25.70
CA LEU A 34 10.80 9.89 24.66
C LEU A 34 9.97 8.71 25.18
N ASP A 35 10.58 7.78 25.92
CA ASP A 35 9.89 6.62 26.49
C ASP A 35 8.81 7.03 27.51
N ILE A 36 9.14 7.96 28.42
CA ILE A 36 8.18 8.51 29.39
C ILE A 36 7.03 9.22 28.66
N SER A 37 7.33 9.99 27.62
CA SER A 37 6.31 10.72 26.86
C SER A 37 5.36 9.76 26.13
N LEU A 38 5.87 8.68 25.55
CA LEU A 38 5.04 7.63 24.93
C LEU A 38 4.18 6.89 25.96
N HIS A 39 4.71 6.61 27.15
CA HIS A 39 3.94 6.00 28.23
C HIS A 39 2.82 6.93 28.74
N LEU A 40 3.08 8.22 28.89
CA LEU A 40 2.06 9.20 29.31
C LEU A 40 0.95 9.37 28.26
N LEU A 41 1.29 9.33 26.97
CA LEU A 41 0.29 9.33 25.89
C LEU A 41 -0.60 8.09 25.92
N SER A 42 -0.05 6.91 26.26
CA SER A 42 -0.82 5.68 26.39
C SER A 42 -1.84 5.73 27.53
N ILE A 43 -1.50 6.34 28.66
CA ILE A 43 -2.38 6.43 29.84
C ILE A 43 -3.61 7.31 29.55
N ASN A 44 -3.41 8.45 28.88
CA ASN A 44 -4.53 9.33 28.49
C ASN A 44 -5.51 8.63 27.55
N HIS A 45 -5.03 7.73 26.69
CA HIS A 45 -5.87 7.04 25.72
C HIS A 45 -6.78 5.98 26.36
N GLU A 46 -6.35 5.36 27.47
CA GLU A 46 -7.20 4.44 28.24
C GLU A 46 -8.26 5.18 29.06
N GLN A 47 -7.90 6.34 29.63
CA GLN A 47 -8.82 7.15 30.43
C GLN A 47 -9.98 7.68 29.58
N ILE A 48 -9.69 8.22 28.38
CA ILE A 48 -10.70 8.66 27.41
C ILE A 48 -11.61 7.49 26.98
N ARG A 49 -11.05 6.29 26.80
CA ARG A 49 -11.83 5.10 26.40
C ARG A 49 -12.77 4.63 27.51
N SER A 50 -12.43 4.87 28.78
CA SER A 50 -13.27 4.52 29.92
C SER A 50 -14.45 5.48 30.11
N GLU A 51 -14.26 6.78 29.85
CA GLU A 51 -15.32 7.80 29.94
C GLU A 51 -16.35 7.63 28.82
N VAL A 52 -15.91 7.40 27.58
CA VAL A 52 -16.81 7.16 26.43
C VAL A 52 -17.70 5.91 26.63
N LYS A 53 -17.20 4.88 27.33
CA LYS A 53 -18.02 3.69 27.65
C LYS A 53 -19.06 3.96 28.73
N LYS A 54 -18.81 4.90 29.64
CA LYS A 54 -19.71 5.22 30.73
C LYS A 54 -20.92 6.00 30.23
N ASP A 55 -20.69 6.95 29.32
CA ASP A 55 -21.77 7.76 28.73
C ASP A 55 -22.66 6.95 27.78
N SER A 56 -22.12 5.91 27.14
CA SER A 56 -22.88 5.01 26.26
C SER A 56 -23.82 4.04 27.00
N LEU A 57 -23.68 3.88 28.32
CA LEU A 57 -24.50 2.95 29.11
C LEU A 57 -25.65 3.64 29.86
N GLU A 58 -25.63 4.97 29.99
CA GLU A 58 -26.68 5.74 30.69
C GLU A 58 -27.79 6.23 29.74
N SER A 59 -27.65 6.09 28.42
CA SER A 59 -28.67 6.48 27.43
C SER A 59 -29.42 5.27 26.83
N LYS A 60 -30.28 4.64 27.63
CA LYS A 60 -31.34 3.76 27.10
C LYS A 60 -32.70 4.18 27.67
N PRO A 61 -33.60 4.76 26.85
CA PRO A 61 -34.97 4.98 27.29
C PRO A 61 -35.76 3.66 27.24
N ASP A 62 -36.54 3.47 28.30
CA ASP A 62 -37.39 2.32 28.55
C ASP A 62 -38.69 2.45 27.71
N MET A 63 -38.87 1.62 26.69
CA MET A 63 -40.09 1.60 25.88
C MET A 63 -41.09 0.58 26.43
N LYS A 64 -42.12 1.05 27.13
CA LYS A 64 -43.38 0.33 27.35
C LYS A 64 -44.60 1.17 26.95
N ALA A 65 -45.36 0.58 26.01
CA ALA A 65 -46.82 0.49 25.94
C ALA A 65 -47.70 1.66 25.44
N LEU A 66 -48.56 1.27 24.48
CA LEU A 66 -49.97 1.61 24.21
C LEU A 66 -50.39 2.92 23.50
N ALA A 67 -50.81 2.72 22.24
CA ALA A 67 -52.13 2.96 21.63
C ALA A 67 -53.03 4.17 22.00
N SER A 68 -53.55 4.75 20.91
CA SER A 68 -54.80 5.53 20.71
C SER A 68 -54.80 7.03 21.04
N GLY A 69 -55.33 7.83 20.09
CA GLY A 69 -55.75 9.22 20.32
C GLY A 69 -55.45 10.16 19.16
N GLU A 70 -56.49 10.77 18.60
CA GLU A 70 -56.49 11.76 17.51
C GLU A 70 -56.05 13.18 17.94
N PHE A 71 -55.71 14.01 16.94
CA PHE A 71 -55.81 15.49 16.86
C PHE A 71 -54.93 16.38 17.79
N GLU A 72 -53.94 17.09 17.21
CA GLU A 72 -53.94 18.56 16.94
C GLU A 72 -52.53 19.12 16.70
N GLU A 73 -52.48 20.19 15.91
CA GLU A 73 -51.33 21.00 15.53
C GLU A 73 -50.52 21.52 16.73
N SER A 74 -49.19 21.55 16.63
CA SER A 74 -48.35 22.73 16.92
C SER A 74 -46.85 22.42 16.88
N GLU A 75 -46.13 23.42 16.36
CA GLU A 75 -44.75 23.82 16.66
C GLU A 75 -43.59 22.85 16.33
N SER A 76 -43.03 23.11 15.15
CA SER A 76 -41.67 22.73 14.75
C SER A 76 -40.64 23.37 15.68
N SER A 77 -40.06 22.54 16.56
CA SER A 77 -38.77 22.83 17.19
C SER A 77 -37.68 22.11 16.41
N GLU A 78 -36.85 22.89 15.72
CA GLU A 78 -35.55 22.47 15.22
C GLU A 78 -34.72 21.96 16.40
N SER A 79 -34.41 20.67 16.40
CA SER A 79 -33.31 20.11 17.18
C SER A 79 -32.29 19.57 16.19
N ASP A 80 -31.27 20.40 15.97
CA ASP A 80 -30.03 20.07 15.28
C ASP A 80 -29.20 19.13 16.17
N ASP A 81 -29.55 17.84 16.15
CA ASP A 81 -28.61 16.78 16.51
C ASP A 81 -28.46 15.87 15.29
N ALA A 82 -27.72 16.39 14.30
CA ALA A 82 -27.25 15.63 13.15
C ALA A 82 -26.31 14.52 13.65
N VAL A 83 -26.89 13.37 13.97
CA VAL A 83 -26.18 12.08 13.94
C VAL A 83 -25.44 12.06 12.61
N PRO A 84 -24.09 11.93 12.59
CA PRO A 84 -23.36 11.82 11.34
C PRO A 84 -23.98 10.67 10.56
N SER A 85 -24.66 10.98 9.45
CA SER A 85 -25.24 9.94 8.62
C SER A 85 -24.10 9.01 8.26
N GLU A 86 -24.26 7.72 8.55
CA GLU A 86 -23.37 6.69 8.02
C GLU A 86 -23.30 6.96 6.52
N LYS A 87 -22.14 7.46 6.05
CA LYS A 87 -21.93 7.73 4.63
C LYS A 87 -22.14 6.41 3.91
N SER A 88 -23.31 6.25 3.32
CA SER A 88 -23.66 5.06 2.57
C SER A 88 -22.80 5.07 1.30
N CYS A 89 -21.84 4.16 1.19
CA CYS A 89 -20.94 4.07 0.05
C CYS A 89 -21.64 3.51 -1.20
N ASN A 90 -22.67 4.22 -1.68
CA ASN A 90 -23.58 3.71 -2.70
C ASN A 90 -23.32 4.31 -4.09
N THR A 91 -22.41 5.28 -4.22
CA THR A 91 -22.10 5.93 -5.50
C THR A 91 -20.61 5.82 -5.83
N ILE A 92 -20.26 5.94 -7.12
CA ILE A 92 -18.86 5.91 -7.58
C ILE A 92 -18.15 7.20 -7.18
N GLU A 93 -18.89 8.30 -7.17
CA GLU A 93 -18.45 9.65 -6.82
C GLU A 93 -17.91 9.72 -5.38
N ASP A 94 -18.49 8.93 -4.46
CA ASP A 94 -18.01 8.80 -3.08
C ASP A 94 -16.57 8.24 -2.98
N TYR A 95 -16.04 7.67 -4.08
CA TYR A 95 -14.69 7.09 -4.16
C TYR A 95 -13.68 7.95 -4.94
N ILE A 96 -14.07 9.16 -5.39
CA ILE A 96 -13.23 10.07 -6.18
C ILE A 96 -12.94 11.35 -5.36
N ASP A 97 -11.71 11.55 -4.89
CA ASP A 97 -11.32 12.77 -4.12
C ASP A 97 -10.33 13.71 -4.82
N VAL A 98 -9.94 13.44 -6.08
CA VAL A 98 -8.98 14.32 -6.76
C VAL A 98 -9.72 15.48 -7.42
N LYS A 99 -9.61 16.67 -6.82
CA LYS A 99 -9.93 17.94 -7.49
C LYS A 99 -8.68 18.49 -8.17
N GLU A 100 -8.82 18.89 -9.43
CA GLU A 100 -7.74 19.43 -10.26
C GLU A 100 -7.10 20.67 -9.60
N GLY A 101 -5.76 20.74 -9.54
CA GLY A 101 -5.02 21.97 -9.16
C GLY A 101 -4.40 22.05 -7.75
N GLN A 102 -4.46 21.01 -6.91
CA GLN A 102 -3.74 21.00 -5.61
C GLN A 102 -2.40 20.27 -5.68
N ALA A 103 -1.33 20.93 -5.23
CA ALA A 103 -0.01 20.33 -5.04
C ALA A 103 0.02 19.43 -3.80
N ARG A 104 0.67 18.27 -3.89
CA ARG A 104 0.76 17.26 -2.81
C ARG A 104 2.02 17.46 -1.97
N GLU A 105 1.88 17.36 -0.64
CA GLU A 105 3.02 17.23 0.26
C GLU A 105 3.57 15.79 0.26
N ALA A 106 4.86 15.61 0.54
CA ALA A 106 5.51 14.31 0.56
C ALA A 106 5.26 13.62 1.92
N GLU A 107 4.43 12.58 1.94
CA GLU A 107 4.10 11.80 3.14
C GLU A 107 4.78 10.42 3.19
N ASP A 108 4.79 9.80 4.38
CA ASP A 108 5.36 8.48 4.69
C ASP A 108 4.78 7.37 3.78
N PRO A 109 5.60 6.50 3.14
CA PRO A 109 5.13 5.38 2.32
C PRO A 109 4.11 4.44 2.99
N TRP A 110 4.11 4.34 4.32
CA TRP A 110 3.08 3.57 5.02
C TRP A 110 1.74 4.32 5.15
N ASN A 111 1.77 5.66 5.15
CA ASN A 111 0.60 6.49 4.97
C ASN A 111 0.19 6.57 3.49
N GLN A 112 1.10 6.29 2.54
CA GLN A 112 0.77 6.15 1.12
C GLN A 112 -0.01 4.86 0.83
N LEU A 113 0.22 3.75 1.52
CA LEU A 113 -0.71 2.59 1.42
C LEU A 113 -2.12 2.89 1.97
N LYS A 114 -2.24 3.99 2.71
CA LYS A 114 -3.49 4.70 3.02
C LYS A 114 -3.59 6.02 2.22
N TRP A 115 -3.39 6.03 0.90
CA TRP A 115 -3.54 7.27 0.12
C TRP A 115 -4.93 7.88 0.31
N CYS A 116 -4.94 9.09 0.91
CA CYS A 116 -5.77 10.30 0.82
C CYS A 116 -7.29 10.25 0.58
N LEU A 117 -7.87 9.09 0.34
CA LEU A 117 -9.28 8.83 0.51
C LEU A 117 -9.44 8.29 1.94
N PRO A 118 -10.51 8.65 2.66
CA PRO A 118 -10.84 7.90 3.88
C PRO A 118 -10.77 6.40 3.56
N PRO A 119 -10.22 5.56 4.47
CA PRO A 119 -10.27 4.11 4.30
C PRO A 119 -11.67 3.73 3.85
N ALA A 120 -11.81 2.86 2.85
CA ALA A 120 -13.14 2.38 2.46
C ALA A 120 -13.94 2.08 3.74
N ALA A 121 -15.09 2.73 3.92
CA ALA A 121 -15.81 2.69 5.19
C ALA A 121 -16.18 1.24 5.58
N CYS A 122 -16.28 0.38 4.57
CA CYS A 122 -16.32 -1.06 4.72
C CYS A 122 -14.95 -1.58 5.19
N ARG A 123 -14.89 -2.01 6.46
CA ARG A 123 -13.78 -2.80 7.01
C ARG A 123 -13.39 -3.90 6.03
N VAL A 124 -12.13 -3.89 5.62
CA VAL A 124 -11.59 -4.99 4.83
C VAL A 124 -11.02 -6.06 5.75
N ASN A 125 -11.13 -7.29 5.25
CA ASN A 125 -10.62 -8.56 5.78
C ASN A 125 -9.09 -8.61 5.99
N GLY A 126 -8.40 -7.50 6.28
CA GLY A 126 -6.97 -7.53 6.63
C GLY A 126 -6.68 -8.43 7.85
N HIS A 127 -7.65 -8.56 8.76
CA HIS A 127 -7.63 -9.53 9.86
C HIS A 127 -7.88 -10.99 9.44
N LEU A 128 -8.28 -11.25 8.20
CA LEU A 128 -8.43 -12.60 7.65
C LEU A 128 -7.19 -13.06 6.89
N ILE A 129 -6.43 -12.17 6.23
CA ILE A 129 -5.24 -12.58 5.45
C ILE A 129 -4.23 -13.29 6.35
N GLU A 130 -4.00 -12.79 7.57
CA GLU A 130 -3.16 -13.44 8.58
C GLU A 130 -3.63 -14.86 8.94
N ARG A 131 -4.94 -15.11 8.87
CA ARG A 131 -5.60 -16.39 9.19
C ARG A 131 -5.68 -17.34 8.00
N ALA A 132 -5.39 -16.87 6.79
CA ALA A 132 -5.42 -17.70 5.59
C ALA A 132 -4.38 -18.82 5.70
N LYS A 133 -4.77 -20.03 5.30
CA LYS A 133 -3.87 -21.20 5.32
C LYS A 133 -2.80 -21.09 4.24
N ARG A 134 -3.18 -20.49 3.11
CA ARG A 134 -2.32 -20.22 1.95
C ARG A 134 -2.46 -18.76 1.57
N ARG A 135 -1.34 -18.09 1.31
CA ARG A 135 -1.29 -16.69 0.87
C ARG A 135 -0.52 -16.65 -0.44
N VAL A 136 -1.24 -16.35 -1.52
CA VAL A 136 -0.71 -16.31 -2.88
C VAL A 136 -0.50 -14.86 -3.28
N PHE A 137 0.74 -14.50 -3.60
CA PHE A 137 1.05 -13.21 -4.21
C PHE A 137 1.31 -13.38 -5.70
N THR A 138 0.65 -12.57 -6.51
CA THR A 138 0.84 -12.56 -7.97
C THR A 138 1.26 -11.15 -8.41
N ASP A 139 2.45 -11.03 -8.96
CA ASP A 139 3.04 -9.80 -9.49
C ASP A 139 2.97 -9.83 -11.02
N LEU A 140 2.11 -8.99 -11.60
CA LEU A 140 1.95 -8.87 -13.03
C LEU A 140 2.81 -7.70 -13.53
N GLY A 141 3.94 -8.04 -14.16
CA GLY A 141 4.96 -7.07 -14.58
C GLY A 141 6.01 -6.84 -13.49
N ALA A 142 6.59 -7.92 -12.98
CA ALA A 142 7.55 -7.87 -11.89
C ALA A 142 8.84 -7.11 -12.27
N ASN A 143 9.23 -7.10 -13.55
CA ASN A 143 10.44 -6.48 -14.06
C ASN A 143 11.72 -7.03 -13.40
N SER A 144 12.08 -6.59 -12.20
CA SER A 144 13.26 -7.07 -11.47
C SER A 144 12.89 -7.62 -10.09
N PHE A 145 13.78 -8.38 -9.46
CA PHE A 145 13.52 -8.85 -8.09
C PHE A 145 13.43 -7.68 -7.09
N HIS A 146 14.18 -6.61 -7.32
CA HIS A 146 14.37 -5.50 -6.38
C HIS A 146 13.23 -4.46 -6.38
N THR A 147 12.25 -4.60 -7.26
CA THR A 147 11.06 -3.73 -7.36
C THR A 147 9.95 -4.24 -6.42
N SER A 148 8.78 -4.59 -6.96
CA SER A 148 7.60 -5.00 -6.19
C SER A 148 7.83 -6.28 -5.39
N ILE A 149 8.48 -7.31 -5.94
CA ILE A 149 8.68 -8.57 -5.20
C ILE A 149 9.47 -8.37 -3.90
N ALA A 150 10.62 -7.66 -3.94
CA ALA A 150 11.39 -7.37 -2.73
C ALA A 150 10.63 -6.44 -1.77
N TRP A 151 9.85 -5.50 -2.30
CA TRP A 151 9.00 -4.64 -1.48
C TRP A 151 7.98 -5.48 -0.70
N PHE A 152 7.23 -6.36 -1.38
CA PHE A 152 6.23 -7.23 -0.75
C PHE A 152 6.89 -8.20 0.24
N ALA A 153 8.09 -8.69 -0.05
CA ALA A 153 8.83 -9.57 0.85
C ALA A 153 9.25 -8.90 2.18
N THR A 154 9.45 -7.59 2.19
CA THR A 154 10.04 -6.87 3.33
C THR A 154 9.06 -5.93 4.03
N ARG A 155 7.98 -5.53 3.35
CA ARG A 155 7.04 -4.54 3.85
C ARG A 155 5.63 -5.07 4.03
N TYR A 156 5.21 -6.05 3.26
CA TYR A 156 3.84 -6.56 3.40
C TYR A 156 3.68 -7.27 4.77
N PRO A 157 2.56 -7.10 5.48
CA PRO A 157 2.44 -7.47 6.90
C PRO A 157 2.46 -8.99 7.16
N VAL A 158 2.44 -9.82 6.12
CA VAL A 158 2.39 -11.28 6.22
C VAL A 158 3.33 -11.96 5.23
N ASP A 159 3.77 -13.16 5.59
CA ASP A 159 4.57 -14.00 4.71
C ASP A 159 3.72 -14.70 3.65
N PHE A 160 4.13 -14.62 2.37
CA PHE A 160 3.49 -15.37 1.29
C PHE A 160 3.95 -16.83 1.25
N THR A 161 2.99 -17.74 1.06
CA THR A 161 3.28 -19.18 0.88
C THR A 161 3.64 -19.50 -0.57
N GLU A 162 3.10 -18.73 -1.53
CA GLU A 162 3.40 -18.84 -2.95
C GLU A 162 3.53 -17.45 -3.56
N VAL A 163 4.52 -17.27 -4.44
CA VAL A 163 4.75 -16.01 -5.15
C VAL A 163 4.90 -16.31 -6.64
N TYR A 164 4.18 -15.58 -7.48
CA TYR A 164 4.21 -15.71 -8.93
C TYR A 164 4.59 -14.37 -9.55
N GLY A 165 5.74 -14.31 -10.22
CA GLY A 165 6.20 -13.11 -10.92
C GLY A 165 6.09 -13.29 -12.43
N PHE A 166 5.26 -12.49 -13.09
CA PHE A 166 5.16 -12.46 -14.54
C PHE A 166 6.14 -11.43 -15.11
N GLU A 167 7.00 -11.90 -16.02
CA GLU A 167 7.93 -11.05 -16.75
C GLU A 167 8.16 -11.65 -18.14
N THR A 168 8.07 -10.84 -19.20
CA THR A 168 8.28 -11.31 -20.57
C THR A 168 9.74 -11.54 -20.91
N ALA A 169 10.63 -10.69 -20.39
CA ALA A 169 12.04 -10.70 -20.64
C ALA A 169 12.77 -11.56 -19.60
N ARG A 170 13.22 -12.74 -20.04
CA ARG A 170 13.87 -13.75 -19.17
C ARG A 170 15.08 -13.25 -18.37
N ASN A 171 15.67 -12.14 -18.79
CA ASN A 171 16.84 -11.54 -18.16
C ASN A 171 16.50 -10.43 -17.15
N LEU A 172 15.25 -9.95 -17.08
CA LEU A 172 14.88 -8.90 -16.13
C LEU A 172 14.61 -9.49 -14.75
N LEU A 173 13.66 -10.44 -14.62
CA LEU A 173 13.33 -11.05 -13.34
C LEU A 173 14.32 -12.17 -13.00
N THR A 174 15.52 -11.78 -12.58
CA THR A 174 16.55 -12.70 -12.09
C THR A 174 16.47 -12.81 -10.57
N LEU A 175 16.24 -14.03 -10.06
CA LEU A 175 16.25 -14.28 -8.62
C LEU A 175 17.68 -14.33 -8.09
N PRO A 176 17.98 -13.68 -6.95
CA PRO A 176 19.31 -13.71 -6.39
C PRO A 176 19.63 -15.11 -5.84
N PRO A 177 20.87 -15.63 -5.99
CA PRO A 177 21.27 -16.95 -5.49
C PRO A 177 21.27 -17.05 -3.96
N GLY A 178 21.22 -15.90 -3.30
CA GLY A 178 21.08 -15.65 -1.87
C GLY A 178 20.91 -14.14 -1.67
N TRP A 179 20.43 -13.71 -0.51
CA TRP A 179 20.25 -12.28 -0.25
C TRP A 179 21.47 -11.72 0.48
N ASP A 180 22.20 -10.81 -0.16
CA ASP A 180 23.22 -9.97 0.49
C ASP A 180 22.67 -8.54 0.63
N GLU A 181 22.54 -8.10 1.88
CA GLU A 181 22.05 -6.76 2.22
C GLU A 181 22.98 -5.67 1.66
N ASN A 182 24.28 -5.96 1.49
CA ASN A 182 25.25 -5.00 0.98
C ASN A 182 25.14 -4.80 -0.54
N SER A 183 24.58 -5.77 -1.27
CA SER A 183 24.40 -5.71 -2.73
C SER A 183 23.00 -5.25 -3.15
N ASN A 184 22.08 -5.04 -2.20
CA ASN A 184 20.70 -4.63 -2.47
C ASN A 184 20.57 -3.12 -2.72
N TRP A 185 21.21 -2.65 -3.80
CA TRP A 185 21.08 -1.29 -4.29
C TRP A 185 20.58 -1.33 -5.72
N ILE A 186 19.50 -0.61 -6.02
CA ILE A 186 19.15 -0.30 -7.42
C ILE A 186 20.10 0.81 -7.86
N ASP A 187 20.85 0.57 -8.94
CA ASP A 187 21.71 1.60 -9.55
C ASP A 187 20.82 2.75 -10.04
N PRO A 188 20.96 3.97 -9.49
CA PRO A 188 20.16 5.12 -9.90
C PRO A 188 20.35 5.49 -11.38
N GLY A 189 21.46 5.08 -12.00
CA GLY A 189 21.73 5.31 -13.42
C GLY A 189 20.90 4.46 -14.38
N ILE A 190 20.27 3.37 -13.90
CA ILE A 190 19.56 2.42 -14.77
C ILE A 190 18.05 2.73 -14.85
N HIS A 191 17.44 3.27 -13.79
CA HIS A 191 15.98 3.45 -13.73
C HIS A 191 15.47 4.83 -13.31
N GLY A 192 16.31 5.85 -13.09
CA GLY A 192 15.85 7.24 -12.88
C GLY A 192 15.12 7.54 -11.56
N TRP A 193 14.87 6.54 -10.71
CA TRP A 193 14.17 6.70 -9.44
C TRP A 193 15.07 7.18 -8.29
N ARG A 194 14.52 8.03 -7.39
CA ARG A 194 15.20 8.46 -6.15
C ARG A 194 15.39 7.26 -5.22
N LYS A 195 16.55 7.21 -4.54
CA LYS A 195 16.94 6.18 -3.57
C LYS A 195 15.85 5.88 -2.53
N ILE A 196 15.08 4.81 -2.68
CA ILE A 196 14.24 4.27 -1.59
C ILE A 196 15.05 3.19 -0.88
N ARG A 197 15.56 3.52 0.31
CA ARG A 197 16.13 2.51 1.20
C ARG A 197 14.96 1.64 1.68
N SER A 198 14.94 0.36 1.33
CA SER A 198 14.04 -0.57 2.02
C SER A 198 14.36 -0.50 3.52
N ARG A 199 13.39 -0.07 4.36
CA ARG A 199 13.48 -0.23 5.81
C ARG A 199 13.58 -1.74 6.07
N ALA A 200 14.75 -2.13 6.59
CA ALA A 200 15.04 -3.27 7.44
C ALA A 200 14.41 -4.62 7.05
N GLY A 201 15.24 -5.52 6.54
CA GLY A 201 14.92 -6.94 6.48
C GLY A 201 15.74 -7.67 5.43
N MET A 202 16.44 -8.73 5.85
CA MET A 202 16.89 -9.75 4.90
C MET A 202 15.64 -10.30 4.20
N VAL A 203 15.61 -10.31 2.86
CA VAL A 203 14.68 -11.21 2.16
C VAL A 203 15.12 -12.62 2.54
N PRO A 204 14.31 -13.40 3.26
CA PRO A 204 14.76 -14.71 3.68
C PRO A 204 14.97 -15.61 2.48
N SER A 205 15.98 -16.48 2.52
CA SER A 205 16.24 -17.42 1.42
C SER A 205 15.03 -18.32 1.13
N TRP A 206 14.18 -18.58 2.14
CA TRP A 206 12.94 -19.32 1.96
C TRP A 206 11.94 -18.59 1.06
N PHE A 207 11.92 -17.25 1.07
CA PHE A 207 11.02 -16.46 0.25
C PHE A 207 11.42 -16.56 -1.22
N VAL A 208 12.72 -16.39 -1.51
CA VAL A 208 13.25 -16.50 -2.87
C VAL A 208 12.91 -17.88 -3.49
N ARG A 209 12.98 -18.96 -2.70
CA ARG A 209 12.59 -20.31 -3.14
C ARG A 209 11.11 -20.48 -3.45
N ARG A 210 10.24 -19.58 -2.97
CA ARG A 210 8.79 -19.60 -3.25
C ARG A 210 8.42 -18.80 -4.50
N VAL A 211 9.33 -17.98 -5.02
CA VAL A 211 9.08 -17.19 -6.23
C VAL A 211 9.15 -18.08 -7.46
N LYS A 212 8.02 -18.17 -8.16
CA LYS A 212 7.85 -18.85 -9.44
C LYS A 212 7.84 -17.79 -10.54
N THR A 213 8.86 -17.79 -11.39
CA THR A 213 8.93 -16.89 -12.55
C THR A 213 8.12 -17.44 -13.70
N ILE A 214 7.18 -16.65 -14.21
CA ILE A 214 6.40 -16.93 -15.41
C ILE A 214 6.93 -16.04 -16.53
N ASN A 215 7.65 -16.66 -17.48
CA ASN A 215 8.30 -15.96 -18.59
C ASN A 215 7.34 -15.64 -19.75
N LYS A 216 6.22 -14.99 -19.43
CA LYS A 216 5.13 -14.61 -20.35
C LYS A 216 4.46 -13.34 -19.84
N ALA A 217 3.84 -12.58 -20.74
CA ALA A 217 3.01 -11.44 -20.38
C ALA A 217 1.75 -11.93 -19.63
N ALA A 218 1.31 -11.20 -18.61
CA ALA A 218 -0.05 -11.35 -18.14
C ALA A 218 -1.00 -10.60 -19.10
N GLY A 219 -2.13 -11.22 -19.43
CA GLY A 219 -3.11 -10.63 -20.34
C GLY A 219 -4.48 -11.26 -20.22
N VAL A 220 -5.37 -10.94 -21.16
CA VAL A 220 -6.76 -11.43 -21.19
C VAL A 220 -6.94 -12.73 -21.99
N LYS A 221 -5.91 -13.20 -22.70
CA LYS A 221 -5.94 -14.41 -23.54
C LYS A 221 -4.63 -15.17 -23.43
N ASP A 222 -4.73 -16.49 -23.49
CA ASP A 222 -3.56 -17.34 -23.63
C ASP A 222 -3.03 -17.29 -25.06
N THR A 223 -1.73 -17.06 -25.18
CA THR A 223 -1.00 -17.13 -26.44
C THR A 223 0.36 -17.80 -26.23
N GLY A 224 1.17 -17.88 -27.28
CA GLY A 224 2.57 -18.27 -27.15
C GLY A 224 3.35 -17.37 -26.18
N PHE A 225 2.95 -16.10 -26.05
CA PHE A 225 3.68 -15.05 -25.32
C PHE A 225 2.94 -14.48 -24.11
N SER A 226 1.66 -14.82 -23.93
CA SER A 226 0.82 -14.33 -22.84
C SER A 226 0.07 -15.46 -22.14
N VAL A 227 -0.26 -15.22 -20.88
CA VAL A 227 -1.15 -16.05 -20.05
C VAL A 227 -2.42 -15.27 -19.78
N ASN A 228 -3.58 -15.92 -19.93
CA ASN A 228 -4.84 -15.36 -19.43
C ASN A 228 -4.79 -15.34 -17.90
N VAL A 229 -4.59 -14.16 -17.31
CA VAL A 229 -4.38 -14.05 -15.86
C VAL A 229 -5.63 -14.38 -15.06
N THR A 230 -6.82 -14.05 -15.58
CA THR A 230 -8.10 -14.39 -14.95
C THR A 230 -8.25 -15.90 -14.86
N ARG A 231 -7.98 -16.61 -15.96
CA ARG A 231 -8.00 -18.09 -16.00
C ARG A 231 -6.93 -18.68 -15.08
N PHE A 232 -5.71 -18.15 -15.10
CA PHE A 232 -4.62 -18.60 -14.23
C PHE A 232 -5.03 -18.53 -12.76
N ILE A 233 -5.57 -17.40 -12.30
CA ILE A 233 -6.01 -17.22 -10.91
C ILE A 233 -7.17 -18.17 -10.58
N LYS A 234 -8.19 -18.24 -11.45
CA LYS A 234 -9.40 -19.05 -11.19
C LYS A 234 -9.17 -20.55 -11.24
N GLU A 235 -8.32 -21.01 -12.14
CA GLU A 235 -8.25 -22.43 -12.50
C GLU A 235 -6.91 -23.06 -12.15
N GLU A 236 -5.79 -22.39 -12.42
CA GLU A 236 -4.46 -22.97 -12.25
C GLU A 236 -3.97 -22.92 -10.80
N LEU A 237 -4.30 -21.84 -10.07
CA LEU A 237 -3.94 -21.74 -8.65
C LEU A 237 -4.68 -22.74 -7.77
N LYS A 238 -5.78 -23.33 -8.27
CA LYS A 238 -6.63 -24.31 -7.56
C LYS A 238 -7.01 -23.84 -6.16
N LEU A 239 -7.48 -22.59 -6.09
CA LEU A 239 -7.79 -21.90 -4.84
C LEU A 239 -8.83 -22.66 -4.01
N GLN A 240 -8.61 -22.68 -2.70
CA GLN A 240 -9.54 -23.15 -1.69
C GLN A 240 -10.16 -21.94 -0.97
N PRO A 241 -11.33 -22.08 -0.33
CA PRO A 241 -11.98 -20.97 0.38
C PRO A 241 -11.15 -20.36 1.52
N GLU A 242 -10.17 -21.08 2.06
CA GLU A 242 -9.28 -20.60 3.13
C GLU A 242 -7.97 -19.96 2.63
N ASP A 243 -7.84 -19.81 1.31
CA ASP A 243 -6.70 -19.14 0.69
C ASP A 243 -6.96 -17.63 0.60
N ALA A 244 -5.88 -16.85 0.64
CA ALA A 244 -5.90 -15.43 0.32
C ALA A 244 -5.05 -15.13 -0.92
N VAL A 245 -5.55 -14.25 -1.79
CA VAL A 245 -4.91 -13.86 -3.04
C VAL A 245 -4.65 -12.36 -3.07
N ILE A 246 -3.37 -12.01 -3.19
CA ILE A 246 -2.90 -10.64 -3.34
C ILE A 246 -2.37 -10.50 -4.77
N VAL A 247 -2.80 -9.45 -5.47
CA VAL A 247 -2.35 -9.18 -6.84
C VAL A 247 -1.75 -7.79 -6.94
N LYS A 248 -0.60 -7.65 -7.60
CA LYS A 248 -0.05 -6.38 -8.07
C LYS A 248 -0.05 -6.36 -9.59
N ILE A 249 -0.48 -5.24 -10.20
CA ILE A 249 -0.53 -5.05 -11.65
C ILE A 249 0.22 -3.78 -12.04
N ASP A 250 1.19 -3.91 -12.93
CA ASP A 250 2.03 -2.84 -13.47
C ASP A 250 2.59 -3.37 -14.81
N ILE A 251 1.85 -3.13 -15.91
CA ILE A 251 2.15 -3.75 -17.21
C ILE A 251 2.06 -2.74 -18.36
N GLU A 252 2.53 -1.51 -18.13
CA GLU A 252 2.80 -0.51 -19.18
C GLU A 252 1.66 -0.33 -20.21
N GLY A 253 0.42 -0.21 -19.73
CA GLY A 253 -0.80 -0.05 -20.50
C GLY A 253 -1.61 -1.34 -20.72
N ALA A 254 -1.03 -2.52 -20.49
CA ALA A 254 -1.72 -3.80 -20.60
C ALA A 254 -2.58 -4.15 -19.37
N GLU A 255 -2.48 -3.38 -18.29
CA GLU A 255 -3.38 -3.45 -17.13
C GLU A 255 -4.83 -3.17 -17.51
N TRP A 256 -5.07 -2.22 -18.42
CA TRP A 256 -6.41 -1.72 -18.72
C TRP A 256 -7.37 -2.82 -19.22
N PRO A 257 -7.04 -3.63 -20.25
CA PRO A 257 -7.92 -4.71 -20.67
C PRO A 257 -8.19 -5.74 -19.58
N ILE A 258 -7.21 -6.05 -18.71
CA ILE A 258 -7.38 -7.00 -17.60
C ILE A 258 -8.41 -6.47 -16.62
N LEU A 259 -8.25 -5.21 -16.19
CA LEU A 259 -9.13 -4.57 -15.22
C LEU A 259 -10.55 -4.40 -15.76
N TYR A 260 -10.72 -4.05 -17.03
CA TYR A 260 -12.05 -3.99 -17.65
C TYR A 260 -12.75 -5.35 -17.69
N GLU A 261 -12.04 -6.45 -17.91
CA GLU A 261 -12.62 -7.79 -17.81
C GLU A 261 -12.98 -8.14 -16.36
N TRP A 262 -12.15 -7.75 -15.40
CA TRP A 262 -12.41 -7.98 -13.97
C TRP A 262 -13.62 -7.20 -13.45
N LEU A 263 -13.85 -5.97 -13.93
CA LEU A 263 -15.05 -5.18 -13.59
C LEU A 263 -16.35 -5.82 -14.08
N LYS A 264 -16.28 -6.65 -15.13
CA LYS A 264 -17.43 -7.40 -15.67
C LYS A 264 -17.64 -8.73 -14.97
N ASP A 265 -16.67 -9.19 -14.17
CA ASP A 265 -16.65 -10.51 -13.56
C ASP A 265 -16.96 -10.43 -12.06
N PRO A 266 -18.21 -10.69 -11.63
CA PRO A 266 -18.60 -10.51 -10.23
C PRO A 266 -17.96 -11.53 -9.28
N ALA A 267 -17.23 -12.53 -9.80
CA ALA A 267 -16.48 -13.47 -8.96
C ALA A 267 -15.09 -12.94 -8.59
N MET A 268 -14.47 -12.13 -9.44
CA MET A 268 -13.10 -11.63 -9.21
C MET A 268 -12.92 -10.86 -7.89
N PRO A 269 -13.79 -9.90 -7.48
CA PRO A 269 -13.63 -9.22 -6.20
C PRO A 269 -13.81 -10.13 -4.98
N LYS A 270 -14.32 -11.36 -5.17
CA LYS A 270 -14.41 -12.39 -4.12
C LYS A 270 -13.22 -13.33 -4.10
N ILE A 271 -12.40 -13.30 -5.15
CA ILE A 271 -11.22 -14.16 -5.32
C ILE A 271 -9.96 -13.40 -4.97
N VAL A 272 -9.88 -12.11 -5.34
CA VAL A 272 -8.74 -11.24 -5.05
C VAL A 272 -9.03 -10.46 -3.78
N ASP A 273 -8.39 -10.85 -2.68
CA ASP A 273 -8.56 -10.23 -1.37
C ASP A 273 -7.96 -8.83 -1.30
N GLU A 274 -6.86 -8.59 -2.02
CA GLU A 274 -6.21 -7.28 -2.11
C GLU A 274 -5.55 -7.08 -3.48
N LEU A 275 -5.78 -5.91 -4.06
CA LEU A 275 -5.35 -5.55 -5.40
C LEU A 275 -4.51 -4.27 -5.35
N PHE A 276 -3.30 -4.31 -5.87
CA PHE A 276 -2.41 -3.16 -6.07
C PHE A 276 -2.31 -2.90 -7.57
N VAL A 277 -2.53 -1.66 -8.00
CA VAL A 277 -2.57 -1.32 -9.42
C VAL A 277 -1.78 -0.04 -9.68
N GLU A 278 -0.79 -0.15 -10.56
CA GLU A 278 -0.15 0.97 -11.24
C GLU A 278 -0.86 1.15 -12.58
N LEU A 279 -1.63 2.23 -12.68
CA LEU A 279 -2.37 2.58 -13.88
C LEU A 279 -1.53 3.54 -14.70
N HIS A 280 -0.98 3.07 -15.81
CA HIS A 280 -0.23 3.92 -16.71
C HIS A 280 -1.19 4.72 -17.57
N TYR A 281 -1.05 6.04 -17.51
CA TYR A 281 -1.82 7.01 -18.29
C TYR A 281 -0.92 8.07 -18.90
N PHE A 282 -1.45 8.77 -19.89
CA PHE A 282 -0.76 9.84 -20.58
C PHE A 282 -0.66 11.10 -19.73
N HIS A 283 0.56 11.62 -19.68
CA HIS A 283 0.94 12.91 -19.14
C HIS A 283 1.83 13.62 -20.18
N PRO A 284 1.72 14.95 -20.36
CA PRO A 284 2.59 15.68 -21.29
C PRO A 284 4.09 15.45 -21.06
N ASP A 285 4.48 15.12 -19.82
CA ASP A 285 5.87 14.84 -19.43
C ASP A 285 6.32 13.40 -19.72
N ASN A 286 5.42 12.44 -19.94
CA ASN A 286 5.75 11.05 -20.30
C ASN A 286 5.32 10.76 -21.75
N ASN A 287 6.28 10.70 -22.69
CA ASN A 287 5.98 10.49 -24.11
C ASN A 287 5.72 9.00 -24.46
N TRP A 288 4.98 8.29 -23.61
CA TRP A 288 4.74 6.85 -23.75
C TRP A 288 3.56 6.60 -24.68
N GLY A 289 3.84 6.09 -25.88
CA GLY A 289 2.84 5.90 -26.93
C GLY A 289 1.70 4.94 -26.58
N SER A 290 1.97 3.92 -25.76
CA SER A 290 1.02 2.85 -25.41
C SER A 290 -0.14 3.30 -24.53
N VAL A 291 0.01 4.43 -23.84
CA VAL A 291 -0.94 4.93 -22.84
C VAL A 291 -1.59 6.26 -23.25
N LYS A 292 -1.33 6.72 -24.48
CA LYS A 292 -1.85 8.00 -25.02
C LYS A 292 -3.36 8.11 -24.99
N GLN A 293 -4.08 6.99 -25.04
CA GLN A 293 -5.54 6.98 -24.98
C GLN A 293 -6.12 7.12 -23.57
N TRP A 294 -5.31 7.03 -22.51
CA TRP A 294 -5.78 7.05 -21.13
C TRP A 294 -5.36 8.33 -20.43
N SER A 295 -6.29 9.00 -19.76
CA SER A 295 -5.99 10.17 -18.95
C SER A 295 -5.85 9.83 -17.46
N ARG A 296 -5.42 10.81 -16.66
CA ARG A 296 -5.42 10.70 -15.20
C ARG A 296 -6.83 10.50 -14.64
N GLU A 297 -7.82 11.14 -15.25
CA GLU A 297 -9.24 11.00 -14.90
C GLU A 297 -9.72 9.59 -15.18
N ASP A 298 -9.34 9.00 -16.32
CA ASP A 298 -9.65 7.59 -16.61
C ASP A 298 -9.05 6.66 -15.55
N ALA A 299 -7.79 6.91 -15.14
CA ALA A 299 -7.12 6.07 -14.14
C ALA A 299 -7.80 6.18 -12.77
N THR A 300 -8.16 7.42 -12.39
CA THR A 300 -8.90 7.69 -11.16
C THR A 300 -10.26 7.00 -11.18
N LYS A 301 -10.98 7.08 -12.30
CA LYS A 301 -12.29 6.44 -12.49
C LYS A 301 -12.19 4.91 -12.45
N MET A 302 -11.18 4.32 -13.10
CA MET A 302 -10.95 2.87 -13.05
C MET A 302 -10.76 2.38 -11.61
N LEU A 303 -9.93 3.06 -10.82
CA LEU A 303 -9.71 2.69 -9.42
C LEU A 303 -11.00 2.82 -8.58
N ALA A 304 -11.78 3.87 -8.81
CA ALA A 304 -13.08 4.06 -8.17
C ALA A 304 -14.08 2.97 -8.57
N GLU A 305 -14.15 2.60 -9.84
CA GLU A 305 -15.01 1.52 -10.35
C GLU A 305 -14.63 0.16 -9.75
N LEU A 306 -13.34 -0.15 -9.62
CA LEU A 306 -12.88 -1.39 -8.97
C LEU A 306 -13.38 -1.46 -7.53
N ARG A 307 -13.22 -0.38 -6.76
CA ARG A 307 -13.71 -0.30 -5.38
C ARG A 307 -15.22 -0.41 -5.29
N PHE A 308 -15.94 0.27 -6.18
CA PHE A 308 -17.39 0.19 -6.27
C PHE A 308 -17.88 -1.22 -6.62
N LYS A 309 -17.11 -1.99 -7.41
CA LYS A 309 -17.37 -3.41 -7.70
C LYS A 309 -16.95 -4.37 -6.57
N GLY A 310 -16.43 -3.85 -5.47
CA GLY A 310 -16.11 -4.61 -4.27
C GLY A 310 -14.66 -5.10 -4.20
N PHE A 311 -13.77 -4.66 -5.10
CA PHE A 311 -12.34 -4.93 -4.93
C PHE A 311 -11.78 -4.08 -3.80
N TYR A 312 -10.90 -4.68 -2.99
CA TYR A 312 -10.00 -3.90 -2.15
C TYR A 312 -8.78 -3.46 -2.96
N ALA A 313 -8.93 -2.34 -3.68
CA ALA A 313 -7.94 -1.86 -4.63
C ALA A 313 -7.15 -0.65 -4.11
N HIS A 314 -5.84 -0.70 -4.32
CA HIS A 314 -4.84 0.30 -3.96
C HIS A 314 -4.12 0.78 -5.21
N TYR A 315 -3.78 2.06 -5.24
CA TYR A 315 -2.84 2.59 -6.22
C TYR A 315 -1.42 2.15 -5.85
N TRP A 316 -0.62 1.78 -6.85
CA TRP A 316 0.80 1.40 -6.74
C TRP A 316 1.66 2.36 -7.57
N ASP A 317 2.79 2.79 -7.02
CA ASP A 317 3.80 3.71 -7.58
C ASP A 317 5.16 3.44 -6.92
#